data_AF-A0A962EMW8-F1
#
_entry.id   AF-A0A962EMW8-F1
#
_cell.length_a   1.000
_cell.length_b   1.000
_cell.length_c   1.000
_cell.angle_alpha   90.00
_cell.angle_beta   90.00
_cell.angle_gamma   90.00
#
_symmetry.space_group_name_H-M   'P 1'
#
loop_
_entity.id
_entity.type
_entity.pdbx_description
1 polymer ?
#
loop_
_entity_poly.entity_id
_entity_poly.type
_entity_poly.pdbx_seq_one_letter_code
_entity_poly.pdbx_strand_id
1 'polypeptide(L)'
;MARIRIPEGEGPEQLRVYGMQPELGRALANVSGKIYGKINLSPRIREAARMRIAQLNRCELCLGYRFPELAEHGIDETFYAEVENWQNSTLFNDREKQAIDYADKFVRNDTALDDDYFKQMHALFSDEEIFELSCIIAGIMANGRIMHVLKVDQSCGLSFD
;
A
#
# COMPACT_ATOMS: atom_id res chain seq x y z
N MET A 1 -19.91 -3.61 -10.51
CA MET A 1 -20.40 -2.27 -10.92
C MET A 1 -20.11 -1.28 -9.81
N ALA A 2 -19.51 -0.14 -10.18
CA ALA A 2 -19.18 0.94 -9.25
C ALA A 2 -20.41 1.47 -8.51
N ARG A 3 -20.21 1.98 -7.28
CA ARG A 3 -21.27 2.60 -6.45
C ARG A 3 -21.60 4.03 -6.88
N ILE A 4 -20.79 4.63 -7.74
CA ILE A 4 -20.98 5.98 -8.30
C ILE A 4 -20.96 5.93 -9.83
N ARG A 5 -21.57 6.93 -10.46
CA ARG A 5 -21.58 7.07 -11.92
C ARG A 5 -20.22 7.62 -12.37
N ILE A 6 -19.37 6.75 -12.89
CA ILE A 6 -18.08 7.13 -13.47
C ILE A 6 -18.33 7.66 -14.88
N PRO A 7 -17.79 8.83 -15.27
CA PRO A 7 -17.95 9.37 -16.63
C PRO A 7 -17.50 8.38 -17.68
N GLU A 8 -18.28 8.19 -18.74
CA GLU A 8 -17.84 7.40 -19.90
C GLU A 8 -16.57 8.00 -20.52
N GLY A 9 -15.73 7.15 -21.08
CA GLY A 9 -14.48 7.57 -21.70
C GLY A 9 -13.51 6.41 -21.88
N GLU A 10 -12.36 6.72 -22.47
CA GLU A 10 -11.28 5.76 -22.67
C GLU A 10 -10.60 5.36 -21.36
N GLY A 11 -10.12 4.12 -21.31
CA GLY A 11 -9.33 3.62 -20.21
C GLY A 11 -10.11 3.07 -19.00
N PRO A 12 -9.38 2.50 -18.04
CA PRO A 12 -9.94 1.82 -16.89
C PRO A 12 -10.72 2.76 -15.96
N GLU A 13 -11.76 2.23 -15.31
CA GLU A 13 -12.62 2.96 -14.37
C GLU A 13 -11.81 3.64 -13.24
N GLN A 14 -10.74 2.97 -12.79
CA GLN A 14 -9.81 3.43 -11.77
C GLN A 14 -9.10 4.74 -12.14
N LEU A 15 -8.85 4.98 -13.43
CA LEU A 15 -8.21 6.22 -13.87
C LEU A 15 -9.26 7.31 -14.09
N ARG A 16 -10.42 6.95 -14.67
CA ARG A 16 -11.50 7.90 -14.94
C ARG A 16 -12.10 8.49 -13.66
N VAL A 17 -12.10 7.76 -12.55
CA VAL A 17 -12.61 8.27 -11.26
C VAL A 17 -11.86 9.52 -10.78
N TYR A 18 -10.55 9.62 -11.03
CA TYR A 18 -9.77 10.83 -10.69
C TYR A 18 -10.18 12.04 -11.54
N GLY A 19 -10.70 11.83 -12.75
CA GLY A 19 -11.18 12.89 -13.64
C GLY A 19 -12.49 13.53 -13.19
N MET A 20 -13.22 12.92 -12.24
CA MET A 20 -14.49 13.46 -11.74
C MET A 20 -14.32 14.77 -10.97
N GLN A 21 -13.15 14.97 -10.34
CA GLN A 21 -12.78 16.21 -9.68
C GLN A 21 -11.29 16.45 -9.96
N PRO A 22 -10.94 17.18 -11.05
CA PRO A 22 -9.57 17.21 -11.56
C PRO A 22 -8.50 17.70 -10.57
N GLU A 23 -8.85 18.65 -9.71
CA GLU A 23 -7.91 19.20 -8.72
C GLU A 23 -7.59 18.17 -7.63
N LEU A 24 -8.62 17.51 -7.09
CA LEU A 24 -8.44 16.43 -6.12
C LEU A 24 -7.77 15.22 -6.77
N GLY A 25 -8.15 14.88 -8.00
CA GLY A 25 -7.57 13.78 -8.76
C GLY A 25 -6.07 13.96 -8.95
N ARG A 26 -5.65 15.16 -9.38
CA ARG A 26 -4.23 15.52 -9.51
C ARG A 26 -3.49 15.46 -8.17
N ALA A 27 -4.10 15.93 -7.08
CA ALA A 27 -3.50 15.87 -5.76
C ALA A 27 -3.25 14.41 -5.31
N LEU A 28 -4.24 13.53 -5.48
CA LEU A 28 -4.10 12.11 -5.15
C LEU A 28 -3.06 11.41 -6.03
N ALA A 29 -3.03 11.73 -7.33
CA ALA A 29 -2.02 11.21 -8.25
C ALA A 29 -0.60 11.66 -7.87
N ASN A 30 -0.43 12.92 -7.44
CA ASN A 30 0.86 13.42 -6.97
C ASN A 30 1.35 12.69 -5.72
N VAL A 31 0.47 12.47 -4.74
CA VAL A 31 0.82 11.67 -3.54
C VAL A 31 1.24 10.27 -3.97
N SER A 32 0.45 9.62 -4.81
CA SER A 32 0.72 8.27 -5.31
C SER A 32 2.08 8.19 -6.03
N GLY A 33 2.38 9.16 -6.91
CA GLY A 33 3.66 9.22 -7.61
C GLY A 33 4.86 9.42 -6.67
N LYS A 34 4.68 10.15 -5.56
CA LYS A 34 5.74 10.36 -4.57
C LYS A 34 5.99 9.14 -3.69
N ILE A 35 4.93 8.46 -3.23
CA ILE A 35 5.08 7.28 -2.38
C ILE A 35 5.67 6.06 -3.13
N TYR A 36 5.52 6.00 -4.46
CA TYR A 36 6.17 4.99 -5.31
C TYR A 36 7.53 5.44 -5.87
N GLY A 37 7.89 6.71 -5.74
CA GLY A 37 9.16 7.26 -6.21
C GLY A 37 10.39 6.84 -5.41
N LYS A 38 11.50 7.54 -5.66
CA LYS A 38 12.75 7.38 -4.91
C LYS A 38 12.60 7.96 -3.51
N ILE A 39 12.73 7.10 -2.50
CA ILE A 39 12.71 7.42 -1.06
C ILE A 39 13.78 6.58 -0.35
N ASN A 40 14.03 6.82 0.94
CA ASN A 40 15.10 6.16 1.68
C ASN A 40 14.80 4.69 2.00
N LEU A 41 13.53 4.35 2.25
CA LEU A 41 13.13 2.98 2.57
C LEU A 41 13.43 1.98 1.44
N SER A 42 13.91 0.79 1.82
CA SER A 42 14.17 -0.28 0.87
C SER A 42 12.89 -0.75 0.17
N PRO A 43 12.98 -1.24 -1.08
CA PRO A 43 11.81 -1.73 -1.80
C PRO A 43 11.04 -2.83 -1.07
N ARG A 44 11.75 -3.75 -0.39
CA ARG A 44 11.12 -4.84 0.38
C ARG A 44 10.29 -4.33 1.56
N ILE A 45 10.80 -3.36 2.31
CA ILE A 45 10.07 -2.78 3.46
C ILE A 45 8.79 -2.08 2.98
N ARG A 46 8.91 -1.29 1.91
CA ARG A 46 7.78 -0.56 1.32
C ARG A 46 6.71 -1.51 0.83
N GLU A 47 7.13 -2.57 0.13
CA GLU A 47 6.20 -3.51 -0.48
C GLU A 47 5.55 -4.44 0.55
N ALA A 48 6.28 -4.81 1.61
CA ALA A 48 5.72 -5.54 2.74
C ALA A 48 4.57 -4.76 3.41
N ALA A 49 4.80 -3.47 3.71
CA ALA A 49 3.79 -2.58 4.26
C ALA A 49 2.63 -2.36 3.27
N ARG A 50 2.92 -2.07 1.99
CA ARG A 50 1.90 -1.88 0.94
C ARG A 50 0.99 -3.08 0.82
N MET A 51 1.56 -4.29 0.72
CA MET A 51 0.80 -5.51 0.58
C MET A 51 -0.07 -5.76 1.83
N ARG A 52 0.45 -5.51 3.04
CA ARG A 52 -0.37 -5.63 4.25
C ARG A 52 -1.56 -4.67 4.22
N ILE A 53 -1.35 -3.40 3.84
CA ILE A 53 -2.45 -2.45 3.67
C ILE A 53 -3.43 -2.91 2.60
N ALA A 54 -2.98 -3.48 1.48
CA ALA A 54 -3.85 -4.02 0.45
C ALA A 54 -4.78 -5.13 0.98
N GLN A 55 -4.24 -6.07 1.78
CA GLN A 55 -5.00 -7.11 2.48
C GLN A 55 -6.05 -6.51 3.43
N LEU A 56 -5.65 -5.54 4.24
CA LEU A 56 -6.54 -4.85 5.19
C LEU A 56 -7.62 -4.02 4.47
N ASN A 57 -7.28 -3.48 3.30
CA ASN A 57 -8.19 -2.74 2.45
C ASN A 57 -9.20 -3.62 1.72
N ARG A 58 -8.84 -4.88 1.46
CA ARG A 58 -9.57 -5.78 0.54
C ARG A 58 -9.71 -5.18 -0.86
N CYS A 59 -8.76 -4.34 -1.25
CA CYS A 59 -8.72 -3.69 -2.54
C CYS A 59 -8.17 -4.69 -3.58
N GLU A 60 -9.05 -5.25 -4.43
CA GLU A 60 -8.68 -6.29 -5.41
C GLU A 60 -7.57 -5.83 -6.37
N LEU A 61 -7.72 -4.61 -6.90
CA LEU A 61 -6.69 -3.90 -7.65
C LEU A 61 -5.33 -3.89 -6.92
N CYS A 62 -5.34 -3.49 -5.65
CA CYS A 62 -4.11 -3.32 -4.87
C CYS A 62 -3.46 -4.67 -4.57
N LEU A 63 -4.26 -5.71 -4.32
CA LEU A 63 -3.80 -7.08 -4.09
C LEU A 63 -3.16 -7.69 -5.34
N GLY A 64 -3.74 -7.43 -6.52
CA GLY A 64 -3.24 -7.94 -7.80
C GLY A 64 -2.08 -7.14 -8.39
N TYR A 65 -1.82 -5.92 -7.91
CA TYR A 65 -0.78 -5.06 -8.48
C TYR A 65 0.62 -5.65 -8.25
N ARG A 66 1.43 -5.66 -9.31
CA ARG A 66 2.83 -6.09 -9.31
C ARG A 66 3.71 -5.03 -9.95
N PHE A 67 4.88 -4.83 -9.35
CA PHE A 67 5.96 -4.03 -9.92
C PHE A 67 7.02 -5.01 -10.44
N PRO A 68 7.12 -5.27 -11.75
CA PRO A 68 8.06 -6.24 -12.31
C PRO A 68 9.51 -5.99 -11.89
N GLU A 69 9.89 -4.73 -11.75
CA GLU A 69 11.22 -4.30 -11.28
C GLU A 69 11.53 -4.80 -9.87
N LEU A 70 10.53 -5.05 -9.02
CA LEU A 70 10.75 -5.49 -7.65
C LEU A 70 11.19 -6.95 -7.54
N ALA A 71 11.05 -7.74 -8.61
CA ALA A 71 11.50 -9.13 -8.65
C ALA A 71 13.01 -9.26 -8.36
N GLU A 72 13.82 -8.27 -8.78
CA GLU A 72 15.27 -8.26 -8.52
C GLU A 72 15.62 -8.11 -7.03
N HIS A 73 14.65 -7.65 -6.21
CA HIS A 73 14.76 -7.54 -4.76
C HIS A 73 14.18 -8.76 -4.02
N GLY A 74 13.89 -9.85 -4.73
CA GLY A 74 13.29 -11.07 -4.16
C GLY A 74 11.84 -10.87 -3.73
N ILE A 75 11.12 -9.96 -4.38
CA ILE A 75 9.70 -9.68 -4.15
C ILE A 75 8.91 -10.39 -5.26
N ASP A 76 8.47 -11.61 -4.96
CA ASP A 76 7.74 -12.48 -5.86
C ASP A 76 6.39 -12.93 -5.23
N GLU A 77 5.69 -13.86 -5.88
CA GLU A 77 4.42 -14.39 -5.34
C GLU A 77 4.58 -15.06 -3.98
N THR A 78 5.74 -15.67 -3.69
CA THR A 78 6.02 -16.23 -2.37
C THR A 78 6.12 -15.12 -1.33
N PHE A 79 6.81 -14.02 -1.64
CA PHE A 79 6.82 -12.83 -0.78
C PHE A 79 5.40 -12.34 -0.48
N TYR A 80 4.57 -12.15 -1.51
CA TYR A 80 3.21 -11.61 -1.34
C TYR A 80 2.30 -12.53 -0.54
N ALA A 81 2.33 -13.83 -0.81
CA ALA A 81 1.52 -14.81 -0.09
C ALA A 81 1.90 -14.88 1.39
N GLU A 82 3.18 -14.67 1.71
CA GLU A 82 3.70 -14.82 3.06
C GLU A 82 3.41 -13.60 3.96
N VAL A 83 3.09 -12.42 3.39
CA VAL A 83 2.80 -11.19 4.16
C VAL A 83 1.66 -11.39 5.16
N GLU A 84 0.69 -12.25 4.90
CA GLU A 84 -0.39 -12.52 5.88
C GLU A 84 0.11 -13.32 7.10
N ASN A 85 1.16 -14.12 6.94
CA ASN A 85 1.75 -15.00 7.96
C ASN A 85 3.05 -14.44 8.55
N TRP A 86 3.30 -13.13 8.38
CA TRP A 86 4.58 -12.48 8.67
C TRP A 86 5.14 -12.74 10.08
N GLN A 87 4.29 -12.91 11.09
CA GLN A 87 4.71 -13.15 12.48
C GLN A 87 5.53 -14.45 12.58
N ASN A 88 5.09 -15.49 11.89
CA ASN A 88 5.70 -16.82 11.93
C ASN A 88 6.68 -17.06 10.77
N SER A 89 6.69 -16.16 9.79
CA SER A 89 7.54 -16.30 8.62
C SER A 89 9.02 -16.14 8.93
N THR A 90 9.86 -16.95 8.29
CA THR A 90 11.31 -16.77 8.25
C THR A 90 11.76 -15.97 7.02
N LEU A 91 10.85 -15.60 6.12
CA LEU A 91 11.15 -14.87 4.89
C LEU A 91 11.45 -13.38 5.15
N PHE A 92 10.87 -12.83 6.21
CA PHE A 92 11.00 -11.42 6.56
C PHE A 92 12.04 -11.19 7.66
N ASN A 93 12.90 -10.20 7.47
CA ASN A 93 13.79 -9.71 8.53
C ASN A 93 13.04 -8.82 9.55
N ASP A 94 13.73 -8.43 10.62
CA ASP A 94 13.12 -7.65 11.71
C ASP A 94 12.56 -6.29 11.23
N ARG A 95 13.23 -5.59 10.32
CA ARG A 95 12.73 -4.33 9.75
C ARG A 95 11.47 -4.55 8.92
N GLU A 96 11.44 -5.60 8.11
CA GLU A 96 10.27 -5.96 7.29
C GLU A 96 9.08 -6.35 8.15
N LYS A 97 9.30 -7.19 9.18
CA LYS A 97 8.25 -7.56 10.15
C LYS A 97 7.72 -6.35 10.90
N GLN A 98 8.62 -5.47 11.37
CA GLN A 98 8.23 -4.25 12.06
C GLN A 98 7.39 -3.33 11.16
N ALA A 99 7.71 -3.23 9.87
CA ALA A 99 6.93 -2.43 8.93
C ALA A 99 5.54 -3.02 8.65
N ILE A 100 5.42 -4.35 8.54
CA ILE A 100 4.14 -5.04 8.37
C ILE A 100 3.27 -4.86 9.63
N ASP A 101 3.87 -5.02 10.81
CA ASP A 101 3.21 -4.83 12.09
C ASP A 101 2.71 -3.38 12.28
N TYR A 102 3.56 -2.41 11.94
CA TYR A 102 3.21 -1.00 11.97
C TYR A 102 2.03 -0.71 11.06
N ALA A 103 2.06 -1.22 9.82
CA ALA A 103 0.94 -1.10 8.88
C ALA A 103 -0.36 -1.71 9.41
N ASP A 104 -0.31 -2.85 10.10
CA ASP A 104 -1.49 -3.47 10.71
C ASP A 104 -2.08 -2.62 11.83
N LYS A 105 -1.24 -2.22 12.80
CA LYS A 105 -1.64 -1.39 13.94
C LYS A 105 -2.11 -0.01 13.50
N PHE A 106 -1.45 0.63 12.54
CA PHE A 106 -1.85 1.94 11.99
C PHE A 106 -3.30 1.92 11.49
N VAL A 107 -3.79 0.80 10.97
CA VAL A 107 -5.16 0.66 10.44
C VAL A 107 -6.13 0.17 11.50
N ARG A 108 -5.72 -0.77 12.37
CA ARG A 108 -6.64 -1.54 13.24
C ARG A 108 -6.57 -1.19 14.72
N ASN A 109 -5.45 -0.64 15.19
CA ASN A 109 -5.19 -0.43 16.60
C ASN A 109 -4.10 0.66 16.78
N ASP A 110 -4.45 1.89 16.44
CA ASP A 110 -3.55 3.04 16.57
C ASP A 110 -3.18 3.31 18.04
N THR A 111 -4.06 2.96 18.99
CA THR A 111 -3.77 3.08 20.42
C THR A 111 -2.63 2.20 20.93
N ALA A 112 -2.24 1.15 20.17
CA ALA A 112 -1.08 0.32 20.48
C ALA A 112 0.24 0.87 19.93
N LEU A 113 0.21 2.00 19.22
CA LEU A 113 1.40 2.72 18.74
C LEU A 113 1.86 3.74 19.79
N ASP A 114 2.14 3.25 20.99
CA ASP A 114 2.57 4.06 22.15
C ASP A 114 4.08 4.33 22.15
N ASP A 115 4.57 5.02 23.19
CA ASP A 115 5.99 5.37 23.32
C ASP A 115 6.91 4.14 23.35
N ASP A 116 6.46 3.01 23.91
CA ASP A 116 7.24 1.77 23.95
C ASP A 116 7.30 1.09 22.58
N TYR A 117 6.24 1.21 21.79
CA TYR A 117 6.25 0.82 20.39
C TYR A 117 7.24 1.66 19.57
N PHE A 118 7.22 2.98 19.74
CA PHE A 118 8.14 3.85 19.01
C PHE A 118 9.60 3.68 19.42
N LYS A 119 9.90 3.28 20.67
CA LYS A 119 11.27 2.84 21.04
C LYS A 119 11.75 1.66 20.20
N GLN A 120 10.88 0.71 19.89
CA GLN A 120 11.22 -0.43 19.01
C GLN A 120 11.37 0.02 17.56
N MET A 121 10.51 0.92 17.09
CA MET A 121 10.65 1.54 15.76
C MET A 121 12.01 2.24 15.61
N HIS A 122 12.42 3.05 16.58
CA HIS A 122 13.69 3.78 16.54
C HIS A 122 14.93 2.87 16.63
N ALA A 123 14.80 1.65 17.15
CA ALA A 123 15.88 0.68 17.11
C ALA A 123 16.15 0.16 15.69
N LEU A 124 15.16 0.27 14.80
CA LEU A 124 15.17 -0.30 13.46
C LEU A 124 15.14 0.75 12.35
N PHE A 125 14.61 1.94 12.60
CA PHE A 125 14.33 2.98 11.62
C PHE A 125 14.75 4.37 12.12
N SER A 126 15.16 5.23 11.19
CA SER A 126 15.29 6.68 11.47
C SER A 126 13.93 7.38 11.50
N ASP A 127 13.87 8.58 12.07
CA ASP A 127 12.64 9.40 12.06
C ASP A 127 12.14 9.69 10.64
N GLU A 128 13.07 9.92 9.70
CA GLU A 128 12.76 10.12 8.29
C GLU A 128 12.14 8.85 7.68
N GLU A 129 12.70 7.67 7.96
CA GLU A 129 12.15 6.39 7.51
C GLU A 129 10.76 6.11 8.12
N ILE A 130 10.55 6.43 9.41
CA ILE A 130 9.26 6.28 10.08
C ILE A 130 8.21 7.19 9.42
N PHE A 131 8.58 8.44 9.12
CA PHE A 131 7.68 9.38 8.45
C PHE A 131 7.36 8.94 7.01
N GLU A 132 8.36 8.49 6.25
CA GLU A 132 8.16 7.91 4.92
C GLU A 132 7.21 6.72 4.95
N LEU A 133 7.44 5.77 5.88
CA LEU A 133 6.60 4.59 6.04
C LEU A 133 5.15 4.96 6.35
N SER A 134 4.96 5.95 7.23
CA SER A 134 3.65 6.49 7.59
C SER A 134 2.93 7.10 6.38
N CYS A 135 3.64 7.86 5.55
CA CYS A 135 3.07 8.48 4.35
C CYS A 135 2.66 7.44 3.30
N ILE A 136 3.47 6.39 3.12
CA ILE A 136 3.19 5.25 2.24
C ILE A 136 1.91 4.55 2.72
N ILE A 137 1.89 4.13 3.99
CA ILE A 137 0.76 3.46 4.62
C ILE A 137 -0.53 4.29 4.47
N ALA A 138 -0.49 5.57 4.85
CA ALA A 138 -1.64 6.45 4.77
C ALA A 138 -2.15 6.63 3.33
N GLY A 139 -1.24 6.84 2.37
CA GLY A 139 -1.59 7.03 0.96
C GLY A 139 -2.25 5.79 0.34
N ILE A 140 -1.67 4.62 0.57
CA ILE A 140 -2.22 3.34 0.08
C ILE A 140 -3.52 3.00 0.80
N MET A 141 -3.60 3.26 2.10
CA MET A 141 -4.81 3.05 2.89
C MET A 141 -5.96 3.88 2.33
N ALA A 142 -5.75 5.19 2.19
CA ALA A 142 -6.76 6.11 1.68
C ALA A 142 -7.20 5.73 0.27
N ASN A 143 -6.25 5.57 -0.67
CA ASN A 143 -6.59 5.26 -2.05
C ASN A 143 -7.26 3.90 -2.22
N GLY A 144 -6.70 2.84 -1.62
CA GLY A 144 -7.28 1.50 -1.70
C GLY A 144 -8.67 1.43 -1.06
N ARG A 145 -8.92 2.17 0.03
CA ARG A 145 -10.23 2.27 0.66
C ARG A 145 -11.23 3.02 -0.20
N ILE A 146 -10.83 4.12 -0.86
CA ILE A 146 -11.67 4.83 -1.84
C ILE A 146 -12.07 3.87 -2.96
N MET A 147 -11.11 3.19 -3.60
CA MET A 147 -11.39 2.27 -4.71
C MET A 147 -12.34 1.13 -4.29
N HIS A 148 -12.08 0.52 -3.14
CA HIS A 148 -12.90 -0.58 -2.62
C HIS A 148 -14.32 -0.14 -2.21
N VAL A 149 -14.43 0.97 -1.47
CA VAL A 149 -15.74 1.51 -1.04
C VAL A 149 -16.54 2.04 -2.23
N LEU A 150 -15.91 2.42 -3.34
CA LEU A 150 -16.63 2.80 -4.55
C LEU A 150 -16.85 1.62 -5.51
N LYS A 151 -16.36 0.41 -5.21
CA LYS A 151 -16.35 -0.76 -6.12
C LYS A 151 -15.72 -0.46 -7.48
N VAL A 152 -14.63 0.31 -7.46
CA VAL A 152 -13.82 0.67 -8.63
C VAL A 152 -12.56 -0.20 -8.70
N ASP A 153 -12.28 -0.99 -7.65
CA ASP A 153 -11.19 -1.95 -7.59
C ASP A 153 -11.50 -3.29 -8.28
N GLN A 154 -12.77 -3.55 -8.63
CA GLN A 154 -13.26 -4.85 -9.15
C GLN A 154 -13.28 -4.94 -10.69
N SER A 155 -12.37 -4.30 -11.40
CA SER A 155 -12.34 -4.44 -12.86
C SER A 155 -11.78 -5.79 -13.27
N CYS A 156 -12.55 -6.60 -14.01
CA CYS A 156 -12.00 -7.70 -14.78
C CYS A 156 -10.94 -7.17 -15.75
N GLY A 157 -9.67 -7.57 -15.57
CA GLY A 157 -8.65 -7.39 -16.60
C GLY A 157 -7.54 -6.40 -16.29
N LEU A 158 -6.87 -6.54 -15.14
CA LEU A 158 -5.48 -6.09 -15.03
C LEU A 158 -4.56 -7.29 -15.22
N SER A 159 -4.56 -7.83 -16.44
CA SER A 159 -3.42 -8.57 -16.94
C SER A 159 -2.40 -7.54 -17.42
N PHE A 160 -1.32 -7.39 -16.68
CA PHE A 160 -0.12 -6.72 -17.17
C PHE A 160 0.68 -7.78 -17.93
N ASP A 161 0.26 -8.05 -19.17
CA ASP A 161 1.08 -8.80 -20.13
C ASP A 161 2.26 -7.93 -20.61
#